data_AF-A0A428W4K1-F1
#
_entry.id   AF-A0A428W4K1-F1
#
_cell.length_a   1.000
_cell.length_b   1.000
_cell.length_c   1.000
_cell.angle_alpha   90.00
_cell.angle_beta   90.00
_cell.angle_gamma   90.00
#
_symmetry.space_group_name_H-M   'P 1'
#
loop_
_entity.id
_entity.type
_entity.pdbx_description
1 polymer ?
#
loop_
_entity_poly.entity_id
_entity_poly.type
_entity_poly.pdbx_seq_one_letter_code
_entity_poly.pdbx_strand_id
1 'polypeptide(L)' 'MCLSLKVAAQNHLRELVLLRRIRDRIEREYTLPPDIETLANTVDLPVALFVRRFRDAYGLSPHEYRQAAEARTKNWSAR' A
#
# COMPACT_ATOMS: atom_id res chain seq x y z
N MET A 1 28.96 -15.74 3.29
CA MET A 1 28.02 -15.51 4.41
C MET A 1 26.59 -15.60 3.88
N CYS A 2 25.95 -16.76 3.96
CA CYS A 2 24.64 -17.03 3.35
C CYS A 2 23.44 -16.57 4.21
N LEU A 3 23.68 -16.13 5.45
CA LEU A 3 22.64 -15.69 6.36
C LEU A 3 21.99 -14.37 5.92
N SER A 4 22.74 -13.46 5.29
CA SER A 4 22.24 -12.13 4.93
C SER A 4 21.18 -12.16 3.82
N LEU A 5 21.27 -13.10 2.87
CA LEU A 5 20.30 -13.21 1.78
C LEU A 5 18.93 -13.73 2.28
N LYS A 6 18.95 -14.69 3.20
CA LYS A 6 17.72 -15.25 3.79
C LYS A 6 17.01 -14.23 4.68
N VAL A 7 17.76 -13.39 5.40
CA VAL A 7 17.19 -12.29 6.20
C VAL A 7 16.59 -11.22 5.30
N ALA A 8 17.29 -10.81 4.23
CA ALA A 8 16.79 -9.84 3.27
C ALA A 8 15.49 -10.31 2.57
N ALA A 9 15.44 -11.57 2.14
CA ALA A 9 14.23 -12.16 1.55
C ALA A 9 13.05 -12.20 2.53
N GLN A 10 13.29 -12.55 3.80
CA GLN A 10 12.24 -12.56 4.82
C GLN A 10 11.71 -11.16 5.14
N ASN A 11 12.58 -10.14 5.15
CA ASN A 11 12.16 -8.76 5.34
C ASN A 11 11.34 -8.29 4.14
N HIS A 12 11.76 -8.60 2.92
CA HIS A 12 11.02 -8.26 1.71
C HIS A 12 9.63 -8.93 1.68
N LEU A 13 9.53 -10.21 2.04
CA LEU A 13 8.24 -10.90 2.14
C LEU A 13 7.33 -10.28 3.19
N ARG A 14 7.86 -9.86 4.35
CA ARG A 14 7.10 -9.13 5.36
C ARG A 14 6.62 -7.77 4.83
N GLU A 15 7.49 -7.01 4.16
CA GLU A 15 7.12 -5.74 3.51
C GLU A 15 5.95 -5.94 2.52
N LEU A 16 6.01 -6.97 1.67
CA LEU A 16 4.94 -7.27 0.72
C LEU A 16 3.61 -7.62 1.40
N VAL A 17 3.64 -8.39 2.50
CA VAL A 17 2.43 -8.71 3.28
C VAL A 17 1.81 -7.45 3.89
N LEU A 18 2.65 -6.54 4.41
CA LEU A 18 2.20 -5.26 4.96
C LEU A 18 1.59 -4.35 3.88
N LEU A 19 2.26 -4.24 2.72
CA LEU A 19 1.75 -3.48 1.58
C LEU A 19 0.42 -4.03 1.05
N ARG A 20 0.20 -5.35 1.11
CA ARG A 20 -1.07 -5.97 0.75
C ARG A 20 -2.18 -5.62 1.73
N ARG A 21 -1.91 -5.67 3.04
CA ARG A 21 -2.88 -5.26 4.08
C ARG A 21 -3.28 -3.79 3.93
N ILE A 22 -2.32 -2.91 3.63
CA ILE A 22 -2.61 -1.49 3.37
C ILE A 22 -3.54 -1.35 2.16
N ARG A 23 -3.28 -2.08 1.07
CA ARG A 23 -4.17 -2.07 -0.10
C ARG A 23 -5.58 -2.53 0.28
N ASP A 24 -5.70 -3.66 0.97
CA ASP A 24 -7.00 -4.18 1.40
C ASP A 24 -7.74 -3.19 2.33
N ARG A 25 -6.99 -2.43 3.13
CA ARG A 25 -7.53 -1.37 3.99
C ARG A 25 -8.01 -0.15 3.20
N ILE A 26 -7.24 0.30 2.20
CA ILE A 26 -7.62 1.38 1.27
C ILE A 26 -8.90 0.99 0.49
N GLU A 27 -8.98 -0.26 0.04
CA GLU A 27 -10.16 -0.76 -0.69
C GLU A 27 -11.39 -0.88 0.24
N ARG A 28 -11.21 -1.31 1.50
CA ARG A 28 -12.31 -1.41 2.47
C ARG A 28 -12.81 -0.06 2.97
N GLU A 29 -11.90 0.85 3.28
CA GLU A 29 -12.20 2.17 3.85
C GLU A 29 -12.28 3.24 2.75
N TYR A 30 -12.57 2.84 1.51
CA TYR A 30 -12.65 3.71 0.35
C TYR A 30 -13.59 4.92 0.55
N THR A 31 -14.66 4.77 1.34
CA THR A 31 -15.63 5.84 1.66
C THR A 31 -15.06 6.94 2.58
N LEU A 32 -14.06 6.61 3.39
CA LEU A 32 -13.34 7.55 4.25
C LEU A 32 -11.85 7.17 4.25
N PRO A 33 -11.14 7.44 3.13
CA PRO A 33 -9.83 6.87 2.92
C PRO A 33 -8.86 7.40 3.98
N PRO A 34 -8.21 6.53 4.75
CA PRO A 34 -7.25 6.95 5.76
C PRO A 34 -6.12 7.75 5.11
N ASP A 35 -5.60 8.72 5.85
CA ASP A 35 -4.48 9.54 5.37
C ASP A 35 -3.25 8.67 5.09
N ILE A 36 -2.46 9.07 4.10
CA ILE A 36 -1.23 8.36 3.71
C ILE A 36 -0.28 8.30 4.91
N GLU A 37 -0.27 9.32 5.77
CA GLU A 37 0.48 9.35 7.02
C GLU A 37 0.02 8.28 8.00
N THR A 38 -1.29 8.08 8.15
CA THR A 38 -1.86 7.02 9.00
C THR A 38 -1.46 5.64 8.49
N LEU A 39 -1.46 5.44 7.18
CA LEU A 39 -1.04 4.17 6.57
C LEU A 39 0.46 3.93 6.76
N ALA A 40 1.29 4.96 6.61
CA ALA A 40 2.73 4.85 6.84
C ALA A 40 3.05 4.53 8.32
N ASN A 41 2.32 5.12 9.26
CA ASN A 41 2.42 4.81 10.69
C ASN A 41 2.08 3.34 10.99
N THR A 42 1.13 2.71 10.28
CA THR A 42 0.80 1.28 10.53
C THR A 42 1.92 0.30 10.16
N VAL A 43 2.92 0.74 9.40
CA VAL A 43 4.05 -0.08 8.96
C VAL A 43 5.39 0.41 9.50
N ASP A 44 5.37 1.36 10.44
CA ASP A 44 6.58 1.99 11.00
C ASP A 44 7.54 2.53 9.92
N LEU A 45 7.00 2.95 8.77
CA LEU A 45 7.80 3.53 7.69
C LEU A 45 7.60 5.04 7.61
N PRO A 46 8.67 5.80 7.34
CA PRO A 46 8.52 7.18 6.92
C PRO A 46 7.66 7.26 5.65
N VAL A 47 6.77 8.26 5.58
CA VAL A 47 5.84 8.48 4.47
C VAL A 47 6.56 8.47 3.11
N ALA A 48 7.71 9.14 3.02
CA ALA A 48 8.50 9.20 1.78
C ALA A 48 8.98 7.82 1.30
N LEU A 49 9.38 6.95 2.22
CA LEU A 49 9.82 5.59 1.90
C LEU A 49 8.61 4.70 1.56
N PHE A 50 7.52 4.84 2.30
CA PHE A 50 6.26 4.14 2.05
C PHE A 50 5.74 4.43 0.64
N VAL A 51 5.63 5.70 0.24
CA VAL A 51 5.17 6.09 -1.11
C VAL A 51 6.04 5.46 -2.19
N ARG A 52 7.37 5.48 -2.01
CA ARG A 52 8.31 4.89 -2.96
C ARG A 52 8.17 3.37 -3.05
N ARG A 53 8.03 2.68 -1.91
CA ARG A 53 7.81 1.22 -1.84
C ARG A 53 6.46 0.80 -2.42
N PHE A 54 5.43 1.58 -2.16
CA PHE A 54 4.09 1.32 -2.69
C PHE A 54 4.08 1.45 -4.22
N ARG A 55 4.73 2.48 -4.76
CA ARG A 55 4.89 2.63 -6.21
C ARG A 55 5.72 1.51 -6.83
N ASP A 56 6.77 1.05 -6.16
CA ASP A 56 7.59 -0.08 -6.64
C ASP A 56 6.77 -1.38 -6.71
N ALA A 57 5.88 -1.62 -5.74
CA ALA A 57 5.04 -2.82 -5.69
C ALA A 57 3.81 -2.78 -6.62
N TYR A 58 3.17 -1.63 -6.78
CA TYR A 58 1.89 -1.50 -7.48
C TYR A 58 1.93 -0.63 -8.75
N GLY A 59 3.07 -0.03 -9.06
CA GLY A 59 3.25 0.86 -10.22
C GLY A 59 2.62 2.25 -10.07
N LEU A 60 1.71 2.44 -9.10
CA LEU A 60 1.01 3.70 -8.84
C LEU A 60 1.40 4.29 -7.49
N SER A 61 1.41 5.62 -7.38
CA SER A 61 1.50 6.27 -6.08
C SER A 61 0.23 6.01 -5.24
N PRO A 62 0.28 6.07 -3.90
CA PRO A 62 -0.91 5.86 -3.07
C PRO A 62 -2.07 6.81 -3.41
N HIS A 63 -1.76 8.05 -3.80
CA HIS A 63 -2.75 9.04 -4.23
C HIS A 63 -3.39 8.67 -5.59
N GLU A 64 -2.59 8.26 -6.58
CA GLU A 64 -3.11 7.78 -7.87
C GLU A 64 -3.91 6.49 -7.72
N TYR A 65 -3.47 5.59 -6.84
CA TYR A 65 -4.18 4.35 -6.54
C TYR A 65 -5.56 4.63 -5.92
N ARG A 66 -5.69 5.66 -5.08
CA ARG A 66 -6.97 6.14 -4.55
C ARG A 66 -7.87 6.69 -5.65
N GLN A 67 -7.35 7.54 -6.53
CA GLN A 67 -8.14 8.04 -7.67
C GLN A 67 -8.59 6.91 -8.59
N ALA A 68 -7.72 5.93 -8.83
CA ALA A 68 -8.06 4.73 -9.58
C ALA A 68 -9.14 3.92 -8.85
N ALA A 69 -9.14 3.84 -7.52
CA ALA A 69 -10.18 3.20 -6.70
C ALA A 69 -11.51 3.95 -6.78
N GLU A 70 -11.48 5.28 -6.82
CA GLU A 70 -12.68 6.12 -6.98
C GLU A 70 -13.36 5.95 -8.32
N ALA A 71 -12.58 5.88 -9.39
CA ALA A 71 -13.13 5.66 -10.72
C ALA A 71 -13.89 4.33 -10.82
N ARG A 72 -13.42 3.28 -10.13
CA ARG A 72 -14.07 1.95 -10.13
C ARG A 72 -15.43 1.97 -9.44
N THR A 73 -15.56 2.71 -8.34
CA THR A 73 -16.78 2.72 -7.52
C THR A 73 -17.86 3.62 -8.10
N LYS A 74 -17.52 4.76 -8.73
CA LYS A 74 -18.48 5.55 -9.53
C LYS A 74 -19.15 4.71 -10.63
N ASN A 75 -18.43 3.75 -11.20
CA ASN A 75 -18.95 2.80 -12.19
C ASN A 75 -19.78 1.63 -11.58
N TRP A 76 -19.71 1.41 -10.26
CA TRP A 76 -20.50 0.41 -9.54
C TRP A 76 -21.87 0.93 -9.10
N SER A 77 -21.99 2.22 -8.76
CA SER A 77 -23.27 2.84 -8.35
C SER A 77 -24.24 3.08 -9.52
N ALA A 78 -23.85 2.76 -10.75
CA ALA A 78 -24.65 2.90 -11.97
C ALA A 78 -25.24 1.55 -12.46
N ARG A 79 -25.19 0.49 -11.64
CA ARG A 79 -25.69 -0.85 -11.97
C ARG A 79 -26.78 -1.32 -11.03
#